data_AF-A0A931DR26-F1
#
_entry.id   AF-A0A931DR26-F1
#
_cell.length_a   1.000
_cell.length_b   1.000
_cell.length_c   1.000
_cell.angle_alpha   90.00
_cell.angle_beta   90.00
_cell.angle_gamma   90.00
#
_symmetry.space_group_name_H-M   'P 1'
#
loop_
_entity.id
_entity.type
_entity.pdbx_description
1 polymer ?
#
loop_
_entity_poly.entity_id
_entity_poly.type
_entity_poly.pdbx_seq_one_letter_code
_entity_poly.pdbx_strand_id
1 'polypeptide(L)' 'MLTLHLLQSSLVYINTLLLQAVLRDPAWARRLTPQDRRALSPLFWAHVNPYGRFHLDMDSRLDLTDVT' A
#
# COMPACT_ATOMS: atom_id res chain seq x y z
N MET A 1 19.35 12.12 9.24
CA MET A 1 19.20 11.77 7.80
C MET A 1 18.97 10.28 7.57
N LEU A 2 19.73 9.38 8.21
CA LEU A 2 19.53 7.92 8.10
C LEU A 2 18.17 7.44 8.59
N THR A 3 17.71 7.93 9.75
CA THR A 3 16.41 7.57 10.35
C THR A 3 15.22 7.98 9.50
N LEU A 4 15.27 9.14 8.84
CA LEU A 4 14.23 9.60 7.91
C LEU A 4 14.21 8.75 6.63
N HIS A 5 15.37 8.36 6.11
CA HIS A 5 15.45 7.46 4.96
C HIS A 5 14.93 6.06 5.29
N LEU A 6 15.22 5.56 6.49
CA LEU A 6 14.68 4.29 6.96
C LEU A 6 13.16 4.37 7.08
N LEU A 7 12.63 5.43 7.68
CA LEU A 7 11.19 5.65 7.78
C LEU A 7 10.52 5.73 6.39
N GLN A 8 11.09 6.51 5.47
CA GLN A 8 10.59 6.60 4.10
C GLN A 8 10.60 5.23 3.40
N SER A 9 11.66 4.44 3.57
CA SER A 9 11.77 3.10 2.97
C SER A 9 10.74 2.13 3.57
N SER A 10 10.53 2.18 4.88
CA SER A 10 9.52 1.37 5.57
C SER A 10 8.10 1.72 5.10
N LEU A 11 7.79 3.01 4.93
CA LEU A 11 6.49 3.46 4.42
C LEU A 11 6.24 3.00 2.98
N VAL A 12 7.26 3.10 2.12
CA VAL A 12 7.19 2.60 0.73
C VAL A 12 6.94 1.10 0.70
N TYR A 13 7.62 0.35 1.57
CA TYR A 13 7.46 -1.10 1.66
C TYR A 13 6.05 -1.48 2.10
N ILE A 14 5.53 -0.87 3.17
CA ILE A 14 4.16 -1.10 3.65
C ILE A 14 3.14 -0.75 2.56
N ASN A 15 3.29 0.39 1.88
CA ASN A 15 2.37 0.79 0.81
C ASN A 15 2.37 -0.21 -0.35
N THR A 16 3.52 -0.81 -0.67
CA THR A 16 3.62 -1.86 -1.70
C THR A 16 2.86 -3.12 -1.28
N LEU A 17 2.96 -3.54 -0.01
CA LEU A 17 2.23 -4.70 0.50
C LEU A 17 0.71 -4.48 0.50
N LEU A 18 0.26 -3.28 0.91
CA LEU A 18 -1.15 -2.90 0.87
C LEU A 18 -1.70 -2.89 -0.56
N LEU A 19 -0.93 -2.34 -1.51
CA LEU A 19 -1.29 -2.36 -2.92
C LEU A 19 -1.43 -3.79 -3.43
N GLN A 20 -0.47 -4.66 -3.12
CA GLN A 20 -0.52 -6.08 -3.50
C GLN A 20 -1.73 -6.81 -2.91
N ALA A 21 -2.12 -6.49 -1.67
CA ALA A 21 -3.31 -7.06 -1.04
C ALA A 21 -4.59 -6.67 -1.80
N VAL A 22 -4.75 -5.38 -2.15
CA VAL A 22 -5.90 -4.90 -2.93
C VAL A 22 -5.92 -5.52 -4.33
N LEU A 23 -4.77 -5.59 -5.00
CA LEU A 23 -4.64 -6.15 -6.35
C LEU A 23 -4.85 -7.67 -6.40
N ARG A 24 -4.82 -8.35 -5.25
CA ARG A 24 -5.08 -9.79 -5.16
C ARG A 24 -6.56 -10.13 -5.34
N ASP A 25 -7.47 -9.19 -5.05
CA ASP A 25 -8.89 -9.37 -5.32
C ASP A 25 -9.14 -9.42 -6.85
N PRO A 26 -9.71 -10.54 -7.36
CA PRO A 26 -9.95 -10.74 -8.80
C PRO A 26 -10.89 -9.70 -9.41
N ALA A 27 -11.67 -8.96 -8.61
CA ALA A 27 -12.47 -7.83 -9.08
C ALA A 27 -11.58 -6.73 -9.72
N TRP A 28 -10.36 -6.54 -9.21
CA TRP A 28 -9.41 -5.55 -9.74
C TRP A 28 -8.69 -6.02 -11.00
N ALA A 29 -8.48 -7.33 -11.16
CA ALA A 29 -7.77 -7.91 -12.30
C ALA A 29 -8.40 -7.53 -13.66
N ARG A 30 -9.75 -7.47 -13.71
CA ARG A 30 -10.52 -7.08 -14.91
C ARG A 30 -10.80 -5.59 -15.02
N ARG A 31 -10.63 -4.81 -13.94
CA ARG A 31 -10.86 -3.36 -13.93
C ARG A 31 -9.66 -2.55 -14.39
N LEU A 32 -8.45 -3.04 -14.11
CA LEU A 32 -7.22 -2.32 -14.43
C LEU A 32 -6.85 -2.47 -15.91
N THR A 33 -6.74 -1.34 -16.59
CA THR A 33 -6.20 -1.25 -17.94
C THR A 33 -4.66 -1.32 -17.93
N PRO A 34 -4.01 -1.56 -19.09
CA PRO A 34 -2.56 -1.42 -19.21
C PRO A 34 -2.05 -0.01 -18.82
N GLN A 35 -2.90 1.00 -19.10
CA GLN A 35 -2.95 2.32 -18.48
C GLN A 35 -2.54 2.32 -17.00
N ASP A 36 -3.48 1.78 -16.23
CA ASP A 36 -3.50 1.86 -14.77
C ASP A 36 -2.37 1.05 -14.16
N ARG A 37 -2.05 -0.11 -14.74
CA ARG A 37 -0.94 -0.96 -14.28
C ARG A 37 0.42 -0.25 -14.38
N ARG A 38 0.62 0.60 -15.38
CA ARG A 38 1.83 1.43 -15.51
C ARG A 38 1.84 2.62 -14.55
N ALA A 39 0.66 3.06 -14.11
CA ALA A 39 0.50 4.16 -13.16
C ALA A 39 0.62 3.69 -11.69
N LEU A 40 0.63 2.38 -11.42
CA LEU A 40 0.90 1.85 -10.09
C LEU A 40 2.32 2.24 -9.66
N SER A 41 2.42 3.05 -8.60
CA SER A 41 3.69 3.42 -8.00
C SER A 41 3.69 3.08 -6.50
N PRO A 42 4.87 2.79 -5.92
CA PRO A 42 5.01 2.56 -4.48
C PRO A 42 4.74 3.81 -3.63
N LEU A 43 4.63 4.98 -4.26
CA LEU A 43 4.59 6.27 -3.58
C LEU A 43 3.57 7.16 -4.30
N PHE A 44 2.37 7.20 -3.74
CA PHE A 44 1.31 8.09 -4.20
C PHE A 44 1.59 9.49 -3.64
N TRP A 45 2.14 10.37 -4.48
CA TRP A 45 2.40 11.77 -4.15
C TRP A 45 1.18 12.68 -4.36
N ALA A 46 0.20 12.20 -5.13
CA ALA A 46 -1.06 12.90 -5.32
C ALA A 46 -1.85 12.84 -4.02
N HIS A 47 -2.49 13.97 -3.70
CA HIS A 47 -3.24 14.34 -2.51
C HIS A 47 -4.44 13.41 -2.19
N VAL A 48 -4.22 12.10 -2.12
CA VAL A 48 -5.13 11.19 -1.46
C VAL A 48 -4.90 11.43 0.02
N ASN A 49 -5.86 12.01 0.71
CA ASN A 49 -5.91 11.92 2.15
C ASN A 49 -6.28 10.46 2.46
N PRO A 50 -5.33 9.56 2.78
CA PRO A 50 -5.64 8.15 3.04
C PRO A 50 -6.27 8.01 4.43
N TYR A 51 -6.31 9.10 5.20
CA TYR A 51 -6.72 9.12 6.59
C TYR A 51 -8.25 9.08 6.71
N GLY A 52 -8.83 7.91 6.47
CA GLY A 52 -9.58 7.34 7.58
C GLY A 52 -8.58 7.22 8.75
N ARG A 53 -8.92 7.72 9.95
CA ARG A 53 -7.99 7.73 11.10
C ARG A 53 -7.29 6.37 11.22
N PHE A 54 -6.00 6.33 10.88
CA PHE A 54 -5.18 5.13 11.03
C PHE A 54 -4.60 5.18 12.43
N HIS A 55 -5.25 4.49 13.37
CA HIS A 55 -4.65 4.23 14.67
C HIS A 55 -3.56 3.18 14.47
N LEU A 56 -2.31 3.64 14.43
CA LEU A 56 -1.15 2.77 14.41
C LEU A 56 -1.02 2.12 15.79
N ASP A 57 -1.57 0.91 15.92
CA ASP A 57 -1.30 0.04 17.05
C ASP A 57 -0.02 -0.74 16.78
N MET A 58 1.03 -0.41 17.53
CA MET A 58 2.37 -1.00 17.39
C MET A 58 2.43 -2.45 17.90
N ASP A 59 1.42 -2.90 18.66
CA ASP A 59 1.32 -4.28 19.14
C ASP A 59 0.57 -5.18 18.13
N SER A 60 -0.10 -4.55 17.15
CA SER A 60 -0.76 -5.25 16.06
C SER A 60 0.18 -5.49 14.87
N ARG A 61 0.15 -6.70 14.32
CA ARG A 61 0.83 -7.01 13.06
C ARG A 61 -0.18 -6.95 11.93
N LEU A 62 0.21 -6.35 10.81
CA LEU A 62 -0.56 -6.45 9.57
C LEU A 62 -0.66 -7.93 9.17
N ASP A 63 -1.87 -8.47 9.20
CA ASP A 63 -2.16 -9.80 8.66
C ASP A 63 -2.24 -9.70 7.13
N LEU A 64 -1.14 -10.05 6.48
CA LEU A 64 -1.02 -10.05 5.02
C LEU A 64 -1.29 -11.45 4.43
N THR A 65 -1.67 -12.39 5.29
CA THR A 65 -1.78 -13.82 5.01
C THR A 65 -3.20 -14.27 4.69
N ASP A 66 -4.23 -13.46 4.96
CA ASP A 66 -5.61 -13.94 4.82
C ASP A 66 -6.15 -13.84 3.39
N VAL A 67 -6.12 -14.99 2.70
CA VAL A 67 -6.92 -15.30 1.52
C VAL A 67 -7.37 -16.74 1.68
N THR A 68 -8.48 -16.91 2.38
CA THR A 68 -9.36 -18.07 2.20
C THR A 68 -10.61 -17.63 1.47
#